data_AF-A0A821EYV1-F1
#
_entry.id   AF-A0A821EYV1-F1
#
_cell.length_a   1.000
_cell.length_b   1.000
_cell.length_c   1.000
_cell.angle_alpha   90.00
_cell.angle_beta   90.00
_cell.angle_gamma   90.00
#
_symmetry.space_group_name_H-M   'P 1'
#
loop_
_entity.id
_entity.type
_entity.pdbx_description
1 polymer ?
#
loop_
_entity_poly.entity_id
_entity_poly.type
_entity_poly.pdbx_seq_one_letter_code
_entity_poly.pdbx_strand_id
1 'polypeptide(L)'
;MAKNYTRKGGVALCLSSQGRRNGEALVRFSTVEHRELALRRHKHHIGQRYIEVYKASGRDFLNVAGGSNSEAHAFLQRDGQVIIRMRGLPFDAISKDV
;
A
#
# COMPACT_ATOMS: atom_id res chain seq x y z
N MET A 1 3.86 14.91 -1.60
CA MET A 1 2.82 14.85 -0.56
C MET A 1 1.64 14.07 -1.11
N ALA A 2 1.38 12.87 -0.61
CA ALA A 2 0.44 11.93 -1.21
C ALA A 2 -0.99 12.17 -0.67
N LYS A 3 -1.90 12.61 -1.54
CA LYS A 3 -3.20 13.21 -1.18
C LYS A 3 -4.39 12.24 -1.13
N ASN A 4 -4.22 10.92 -1.24
CA ASN A 4 -5.34 9.99 -1.51
C ASN A 4 -5.55 8.86 -0.48
N TYR A 5 -5.02 8.95 0.74
CA TYR A 5 -5.09 7.86 1.73
C TYR A 5 -6.38 7.74 2.54
N THR A 6 -7.23 8.76 2.50
CA THR A 6 -8.34 8.94 3.45
C THR A 6 -9.69 8.41 2.94
N ARG A 7 -9.80 7.92 1.70
CA ARG A 7 -11.04 7.29 1.21
C ARG A 7 -11.11 5.80 1.61
N LYS A 8 -12.31 5.20 1.55
CA LYS A 8 -12.55 3.77 1.81
C LYS A 8 -11.76 2.94 0.77
N GLY A 9 -10.53 2.58 1.12
CA GLY A 9 -9.54 2.00 0.21
C GLY A 9 -8.54 3.05 -0.25
N GLY A 10 -7.24 2.72 -0.20
CA GLY A 10 -6.17 3.67 -0.51
C GLY A 10 -4.86 2.98 -0.87
N VAL A 11 -4.16 3.54 -1.86
CA VAL A 11 -2.85 3.05 -2.34
C VAL A 11 -1.79 4.10 -2.06
N ALA A 12 -0.76 3.72 -1.31
CA ALA A 12 0.43 4.50 -1.00
C ALA A 12 1.64 3.97 -1.76
N LEU A 13 2.05 4.69 -2.79
CA LEU A 13 3.31 4.42 -3.46
C LEU A 13 4.45 4.92 -2.56
N CYS A 14 5.37 4.02 -2.23
CA CYS A 14 6.54 4.36 -1.46
C CYS A 14 7.53 5.15 -2.33
N LEU A 15 8.09 6.20 -1.74
CA LEU A 15 9.12 7.02 -2.36
C LEU A 15 10.46 6.77 -1.68
N SER A 16 11.55 6.85 -2.44
CA SER A 16 12.90 6.92 -1.90
C SER A 16 13.15 8.28 -1.23
N SER A 17 14.28 8.42 -0.54
CA SER A 17 14.73 9.69 0.04
C SER A 17 14.85 10.83 -0.98
N GLN A 18 15.03 10.50 -2.26
CA GLN A 18 15.06 11.46 -3.37
C GLN A 18 13.67 11.76 -3.96
N GLY A 19 12.60 11.25 -3.36
CA GLY A 19 11.23 11.43 -3.82
C GLY A 19 10.84 10.61 -5.06
N ARG A 20 11.68 9.66 -5.50
CA ARG A 20 11.42 8.79 -6.65
C ARG A 20 10.67 7.53 -6.20
N ARG A 21 9.78 6.99 -7.04
CA ARG A 21 9.14 5.69 -6.78
C ARG A 21 10.20 4.62 -6.60
N ASN A 22 10.07 3.80 -5.55
CA ASN A 22 11.05 2.75 -5.23
C ASN A 22 10.54 1.32 -5.55
N GLY A 23 9.43 1.21 -6.29
CA GLY A 23 8.83 -0.08 -6.65
C GLY A 23 8.05 -0.75 -5.52
N GLU A 24 7.75 -0.02 -4.43
CA GLU A 24 6.93 -0.52 -3.34
C GLU A 24 5.63 0.28 -3.21
N ALA A 25 4.59 -0.40 -2.73
CA ALA A 25 3.32 0.23 -2.38
C ALA A 25 2.70 -0.40 -1.14
N LEU A 26 1.88 0.36 -0.43
CA LEU A 26 0.96 -0.17 0.57
C LEU A 26 -0.47 0.04 0.08
N VAL A 27 -1.28 -1.02 0.19
CA VAL A 27 -2.67 -1.00 -0.25
C VAL A 27 -3.55 -1.35 0.91
N ARG A 28 -4.51 -0.48 1.20
CA ARG A 28 -5.57 -0.72 2.17
C ARG A 28 -6.84 -1.11 1.46
N PHE A 29 -7.45 -2.19 1.94
CA PHE A 29 -8.73 -2.68 1.47
C PHE A 29 -9.86 -2.28 2.43
N SER A 30 -11.08 -2.31 1.94
CA SER A 30 -12.29 -2.13 2.74
C SER A 30 -12.69 -3.39 3.51
N THR A 31 -12.30 -4.58 3.02
CA THR A 31 -12.73 -5.88 3.56
C THR A 31 -11.58 -6.89 3.57
N VAL A 32 -11.60 -7.77 4.56
CA VAL A 32 -10.61 -8.83 4.80
C VAL A 32 -10.47 -9.77 3.59
N GLU A 33 -11.58 -10.03 2.91
CA GLU A 33 -11.69 -10.90 1.74
C GLU A 33 -10.89 -10.34 0.56
N HIS A 34 -11.00 -9.03 0.27
CA HIS A 34 -10.26 -8.40 -0.82
C HIS A 34 -8.75 -8.45 -0.59
N ARG A 35 -8.31 -8.30 0.67
CA ARG A 35 -6.89 -8.45 1.00
C ARG A 35 -6.41 -9.88 0.87
N GLU A 36 -7.19 -10.88 1.29
CA GLU A 36 -6.81 -12.28 1.05
C GLU A 36 -6.74 -12.60 -0.45
N LEU A 37 -7.63 -12.04 -1.27
CA LEU A 37 -7.52 -12.17 -2.72
C LEU A 37 -6.24 -11.53 -3.26
N ALA A 38 -5.87 -10.35 -2.77
CA ALA A 38 -4.64 -9.69 -3.18
C ALA A 38 -3.38 -10.45 -2.75
N LEU A 39 -3.37 -11.07 -1.56
CA LEU A 39 -2.26 -11.91 -1.10
C LEU A 39 -2.02 -13.12 -2.01
N ARG A 40 -3.07 -13.67 -2.64
CA ARG A 40 -2.93 -14.75 -3.62
C ARG A 40 -2.18 -14.33 -4.89
N ARG A 41 -2.01 -13.03 -5.14
CA ARG A 41 -1.22 -12.49 -6.26
C ARG A 41 0.28 -12.42 -5.97
N HIS A 42 0.74 -12.91 -4.83
CA HIS A 42 2.16 -13.09 -4.56
C HIS A 42 2.84 -13.88 -5.71
N LYS A 43 4.00 -13.40 -6.17
CA LYS A 43 4.80 -13.93 -7.30
C LYS A 43 4.13 -13.88 -8.69
N HIS A 44 2.99 -13.20 -8.83
CA HIS A 44 2.42 -12.91 -10.14
C HIS A 44 3.19 -11.77 -10.82
N HIS A 45 2.92 -11.50 -12.09
CA HIS A 45 3.56 -10.43 -12.84
C HIS A 45 2.66 -9.21 -13.00
N ILE A 46 3.26 -8.03 -12.89
CA ILE A 46 2.72 -6.76 -13.40
C ILE A 46 3.68 -6.27 -14.48
N GLY A 47 3.23 -6.32 -15.73
CA GLY A 47 4.10 -6.11 -16.89
C GLY A 47 5.25 -7.14 -16.91
N GLN A 48 6.49 -6.64 -16.96
CA GLN A 48 7.71 -7.47 -17.03
C GLN A 48 8.31 -7.79 -15.66
N ARG A 49 7.67 -7.39 -14.56
CA ARG A 49 8.18 -7.58 -13.19
C ARG A 49 7.28 -8.52 -12.42
N TYR A 50 7.86 -9.48 -11.71
CA TYR A 50 7.11 -10.21 -10.69
C TYR A 50 6.91 -9.30 -9.47
N ILE A 51 5.78 -9.48 -8.80
CA ILE A 51 5.44 -8.75 -7.57
C ILE A 51 5.49 -9.66 -6.36
N GLU A 52 5.87 -9.08 -5.24
CA GLU A 52 5.74 -9.73 -3.94
C GLU A 52 4.62 -9.03 -3.17
N VAL A 53 3.69 -9.82 -2.63
CA VAL A 53 2.58 -9.31 -1.81
C VAL A 53 2.65 -9.92 -0.42
N TYR A 54 2.59 -9.08 0.62
CA TYR A 54 2.66 -9.49 2.03
C TYR A 54 1.62 -8.74 2.86
N LYS A 55 1.21 -9.31 4.01
CA LYS A 55 0.43 -8.58 5.01
C LYS A 55 1.29 -7.45 5.58
N ALA A 56 0.68 -6.29 5.81
CA ALA A 56 1.34 -5.14 6.40
C ALA A 56 0.54 -4.62 7.60
N SER A 57 1.22 -3.92 8.49
CA SER A 57 0.60 -3.26 9.63
C SER A 57 0.23 -1.83 9.30
N GLY A 58 -0.66 -1.25 10.09
CA GLY A 58 -0.95 0.18 10.07
C GLY A 58 0.28 1.04 10.31
N ARG A 59 1.21 0.58 11.16
CA ARG A 59 2.46 1.28 11.44
C ARG A 59 3.32 1.42 10.18
N ASP A 60 3.37 0.38 9.35
CA ASP A 60 4.07 0.44 8.06
C ASP A 60 3.44 1.51 7.16
N PHE A 61 2.10 1.60 7.17
CA PHE A 61 1.36 2.61 6.41
C PHE A 61 1.66 4.04 6.85
N LEU A 62 1.75 4.32 8.15
CA LEU A 62 2.08 5.66 8.65
C LEU A 62 3.47 6.12 8.22
N ASN A 63 4.45 5.23 8.36
CA ASN A 63 5.84 5.51 8.02
C ASN A 63 5.98 5.90 6.55
N VAL A 64 5.23 5.23 5.66
CA VAL A 64 5.25 5.49 4.22
C VAL A 64 4.37 6.67 3.82
N ALA A 65 3.20 6.81 4.44
CA ALA A 65 2.25 7.88 4.13
C ALA A 65 2.73 9.27 4.64
N GLY A 66 3.82 9.32 5.40
CA GLY A 66 4.39 10.56 5.95
C GLY A 66 3.51 11.19 7.03
N GLY A 67 2.71 10.37 7.72
CA GLY A 67 1.58 10.85 8.50
C GLY A 67 1.83 10.88 10.01
N SER A 68 2.43 11.96 10.51
CA SER A 68 2.20 12.44 11.89
C SER A 68 0.84 13.15 11.99
N ASN A 69 -0.20 12.60 11.35
CA ASN A 69 -1.55 13.18 11.32
C ASN A 69 -2.48 12.37 12.22
N SER A 70 -3.17 13.06 13.11
CA SER A 70 -4.18 12.52 14.04
C SER A 70 -5.23 11.65 13.33
N GLU A 71 -5.61 12.02 12.10
CA GLU A 71 -6.50 11.23 11.25
C GLU A 71 -5.93 9.86 10.88
N ALA A 72 -4.65 9.79 10.53
CA ALA A 72 -4.00 8.54 10.16
C ALA A 72 -3.86 7.61 11.38
N HIS A 73 -3.62 8.16 12.58
CA HIS A 73 -3.64 7.40 13.83
C HIS A 73 -5.04 6.90 14.21
N ALA A 74 -6.04 7.78 14.22
CA ALA A 74 -7.43 7.42 14.54
C ALA A 74 -7.99 6.35 13.59
N PHE A 75 -7.55 6.39 12.33
CA PHE A 75 -7.96 5.44 11.31
C PHE A 75 -7.33 4.06 11.44
N LEU A 76 -6.17 3.97 12.11
CA LEU A 76 -5.50 2.72 12.43
C LEU A 76 -5.92 2.12 13.77
N GLN A 77 -6.47 2.93 14.67
CA GLN A 77 -7.06 2.44 15.92
C GLN A 77 -8.37 1.67 15.71
N ARG A 78 -8.96 1.71 14.51
CA ARG A 78 -10.06 0.81 14.14
C ARG A 78 -9.51 -0.62 13.99
N ASP A 79 -10.02 -1.54 14.80
CA ASP A 79 -9.74 -2.97 14.69
C ASP A 79 -9.96 -3.49 13.26
N GLY A 80 -9.15 -4.47 12.85
CA GLY A 80 -9.26 -5.09 11.53
C GLY A 80 -8.55 -4.32 10.41
N GLN A 81 -7.35 -3.83 10.65
CA GLN A 81 -6.53 -3.19 9.61
C GLN A 81 -6.32 -4.14 8.42
N VAL A 82 -6.90 -3.80 7.27
CA VAL A 82 -6.83 -4.62 6.07
C VAL A 82 -5.78 -4.06 5.10
N ILE A 83 -4.50 -4.27 5.39
CA ILE A 83 -3.39 -3.67 4.63
C ILE A 83 -2.44 -4.75 4.08
N ILE A 84 -1.96 -4.55 2.85
CA ILE A 84 -0.84 -5.30 2.26
C ILE A 84 0.31 -4.35 1.90
N ARG A 85 1.51 -4.91 1.81
CA ARG A 85 2.67 -4.33 1.15
C ARG A 85 2.95 -5.08 -0.13
N MET A 86 3.18 -4.32 -1.20
CA MET A 86 3.59 -4.80 -2.50
C MET A 86 5.01 -4.33 -2.80
N ARG A 87 5.80 -5.18 -3.43
CA ARG A 87 7.17 -4.89 -3.88
C ARG A 87 7.36 -5.37 -5.31
N GLY A 88 8.36 -4.81 -5.99
CA GLY A 88 8.70 -5.19 -7.37
C GLY A 88 7.84 -4.50 -8.43
N LEU A 89 7.11 -3.43 -8.06
CA LEU A 89 6.33 -2.67 -9.03
C LEU A 89 7.26 -2.03 -10.08
N PRO A 90 6.85 -2.01 -11.37
CA PRO A 90 7.52 -1.23 -12.41
C PRO A 90 7.73 0.24 -12.00
N PHE A 91 8.78 0.87 -12.49
CA PHE A 91 9.13 2.25 -12.11
C PHE A 91 8.07 3.28 -12.54
N ASP A 92 7.37 2.98 -13.63
CA ASP A 92 6.25 3.72 -14.20
C ASP A 92 4.89 3.38 -13.57
N ALA A 93 4.82 2.34 -12.72
CA ALA A 93 3.57 1.88 -12.10
C ALA A 93 2.88 3.00 -11.30
N ILE A 94 1.61 3.21 -11.60
CA ILE A 94 0.73 4.17 -10.95
C ILE A 94 -0.26 3.46 -10.03
N SER A 95 -0.98 4.24 -9.21
CA SER A 95 -1.98 3.70 -8.28
C SER A 95 -3.14 2.94 -8.95
N LYS A 96 -3.27 3.00 -10.28
CA LYS A 96 -4.27 2.23 -11.05
C LYS A 96 -3.79 0.84 -11.45
N ASP A 97 -2.48 0.58 -11.41
CA ASP A 97 -1.89 -0.71 -11.77
C ASP A 97 -1.91 -1.71 -10.60
N VAL A 98 -2.45 -1.28 -9.46
CA VAL A 98 -2.41 -1.93 -8.16
C VAL A 98 -3.83 -2.03 -7.61
#